data_AF-A0A975TN37-F1
#
_entry.id   AF-A0A975TN37-F1
#
_cell.length_a   1.000
_cell.length_b   1.000
_cell.length_c   1.000
_cell.angle_alpha   90.00
_cell.angle_beta   90.00
_cell.angle_gamma   90.00
#
_symmetry.space_group_name_H-M   'P 1'
#
loop_
_entity.id
_entity.type
_entity.pdbx_description
1 polymer ?
#
loop_
_entity_poly.entity_id
_entity_poly.type
_entity_poly.pdbx_seq_one_letter_code
_entity_poly.pdbx_strand_id
1 'polypeptide(L)'
;MGLRPPHSRPAAEATRPPRPARRGSGVIPMTTTTQQTATGTPRQTPGLLPLPSAAAGLTTAAGAVLTFASTFLAWTWTAEFPGDLTVTGYPGGLQLLTLTGALLTLLFTLAGRGLRGLGWLTPGGKNSPVLLLALGTFAVTWYTIIAIAVELGGLANLEPGGWVALVTSLITLVGALGLPSDIPTDSDDTSPWTRFVQSFKAPTPEKAAPLPSWAEILIIAISFGLGLFVFTYGIDTEYAELFIGFLLLVGFGATAIARAGLNRRLSALTATHKNITVTAAFVAAFAFPFTQSNDAYATIGANILIFATVALGLNVVVGLAGLLDLGYVAFLGVGAYTAALLSGSPSSTIGITLPFWAAVLAGAAASLIFGVVIGAPTLRLHGDYLAIVTLGFGEIFRIGMQNMDGTSGPDITNGPNGIPNIPDLELFGFNLGEPHTVLGVELGRFSNYYLLMLLFTIIVVTVFRRSDQSRIGRAWVAIREDETAARAMGINAFRLKLLAFALGATLAGMAGTVQAHVTFTVTPAQYKFVEAVPPNSAFLLAAVILGGMGTVSGPLIGAALLYLIPAKLQFMSDYQLLLFGIALILLMRFRPEGLIADRRKQLEFHETGQLDTPKGDIGLSKAGA
;
A
#
# COMPACT_ATOMS: atom_id res chain seq x y z
N MET A 1 -32.92 -31.76 52.93
CA MET A 1 -32.12 -32.43 53.98
C MET A 1 -30.95 -31.50 54.27
N GLY A 2 -31.09 -30.47 55.12
CA GLY A 2 -31.06 -30.53 56.59
C GLY A 2 -29.62 -30.21 57.03
N LEU A 3 -29.26 -29.18 57.82
CA LEU A 3 -29.95 -28.46 58.90
C LEU A 3 -29.35 -27.04 59.11
N ARG A 4 -30.04 -26.23 59.93
CA ARG A 4 -30.03 -24.75 60.11
C ARG A 4 -29.15 -24.24 61.31
N PRO A 5 -29.00 -22.90 61.52
CA PRO A 5 -27.98 -22.11 62.31
C PRO A 5 -28.50 -21.74 63.76
N PRO A 6 -28.26 -20.57 64.46
CA PRO A 6 -27.37 -19.36 64.37
C PRO A 6 -26.82 -18.80 65.76
N HIS A 7 -26.39 -17.51 65.80
CA HIS A 7 -26.17 -16.53 66.93
C HIS A 7 -24.71 -16.05 67.14
N SER A 8 -24.32 -14.82 67.53
CA SER A 8 -24.92 -13.49 67.86
C SER A 8 -23.79 -12.46 68.14
N ARG A 9 -24.02 -11.14 67.96
CA ARG A 9 -23.13 -10.01 68.41
C ARG A 9 -23.13 -9.84 69.96
N PRO A 10 -22.26 -9.00 70.58
CA PRO A 10 -22.59 -7.56 70.81
C PRO A 10 -21.38 -6.56 70.84
N ALA A 11 -21.72 -5.29 71.04
CA ALA A 11 -20.88 -4.08 71.07
C ALA A 11 -20.42 -3.66 72.50
N ALA A 12 -19.43 -2.73 72.61
CA ALA A 12 -19.37 -1.55 73.52
C ALA A 12 -17.92 -1.13 73.92
N GLU A 13 -17.53 0.06 73.45
CA GLU A 13 -17.04 1.26 74.18
C GLU A 13 -16.38 1.16 75.58
N ALA A 14 -15.18 1.78 75.77
CA ALA A 14 -14.82 2.61 76.95
C ALA A 14 -13.38 3.22 76.91
N THR A 15 -13.34 4.55 76.83
CA THR A 15 -12.54 5.52 77.64
C THR A 15 -11.00 5.53 77.68
N ARG A 16 -10.40 6.72 77.43
CA ARG A 16 -9.32 7.32 78.27
C ARG A 16 -9.26 8.87 78.14
N PRO A 17 -8.79 9.61 79.19
CA PRO A 17 -9.13 11.02 79.48
C PRO A 17 -7.99 12.04 79.15
N PRO A 18 -8.13 13.36 79.44
CA PRO A 18 -7.55 14.47 78.65
C PRO A 18 -6.26 15.09 79.22
N ARG A 19 -5.57 15.92 78.41
CA ARG A 19 -4.48 16.81 78.86
C ARG A 19 -4.49 18.18 78.14
N PRO A 20 -3.87 19.22 78.73
CA PRO A 20 -4.48 20.54 78.94
C PRO A 20 -4.03 21.64 77.96
N ALA A 21 -4.67 22.80 78.12
CA ALA A 21 -4.52 24.01 77.32
C ALA A 21 -3.29 24.89 77.67
N ARG A 22 -2.92 25.70 76.65
CA ARG A 22 -2.30 27.05 76.68
C ARG A 22 -0.81 27.18 77.05
N ARG A 23 0.01 27.70 76.12
CA ARG A 23 0.34 29.15 75.91
C ARG A 23 1.39 29.27 74.79
N GLY A 24 1.31 30.36 74.03
CA GLY A 24 2.08 30.54 72.79
C GLY A 24 3.46 31.20 72.94
N SER A 25 4.21 31.16 71.84
CA SER A 25 5.25 32.11 71.45
C SER A 25 5.49 31.94 69.95
N GLY A 26 5.53 33.05 69.22
CA GLY A 26 5.30 33.11 67.78
C GLY A 26 6.36 32.46 66.89
N VAL A 27 5.90 32.04 65.72
CA VAL A 27 6.69 31.91 64.49
C VAL A 27 5.79 32.32 63.32
N ILE A 28 6.37 33.11 62.43
CA ILE A 28 5.86 33.80 61.23
C ILE A 28 4.96 32.91 60.34
N PRO A 29 3.79 33.37 59.87
CA PRO A 29 3.03 32.62 58.87
C PRO A 29 3.66 32.82 57.49
N MET A 30 4.40 31.81 57.01
CA MET A 30 4.57 31.62 55.57
C MET A 30 3.20 31.24 55.00
N THR A 31 2.52 32.22 54.42
CA THR A 31 1.43 31.99 53.48
C THR A 31 1.98 31.16 52.32
N THR A 32 1.77 29.85 52.37
CA THR A 32 1.80 29.02 51.16
C THR A 32 0.55 29.38 50.39
N THR A 33 0.68 30.42 49.56
CA THR A 33 -0.25 30.66 48.47
C THR A 33 -0.20 29.40 47.61
N THR A 34 -1.18 28.51 47.77
CA THR A 34 -1.55 27.57 46.70
C THR A 34 -1.88 28.44 45.51
N GLN A 35 -0.88 28.73 44.67
CA GLN A 35 -1.11 29.10 43.30
C GLN A 35 -1.87 27.91 42.71
N GLN A 36 -3.19 28.07 42.61
CA GLN A 36 -3.96 27.44 41.56
C GLN A 36 -3.15 27.65 40.29
N THR A 37 -2.50 26.60 39.82
CA THR A 37 -1.99 26.53 38.46
C THR A 37 -3.23 26.76 37.62
N ALA A 38 -3.36 27.98 37.09
CA ALA A 38 -4.39 28.27 36.12
C ALA A 38 -4.32 27.14 35.09
N THR A 39 -5.40 26.39 34.95
CA THR A 39 -5.62 25.50 33.82
C THR A 39 -5.61 26.38 32.58
N GLY A 40 -4.41 26.71 32.11
CA GLY A 40 -4.21 27.39 30.85
C GLY A 40 -4.73 26.45 29.80
N THR A 41 -5.80 26.86 29.12
CA THR A 41 -6.24 26.23 27.88
C THR A 41 -4.99 25.98 27.03
N PRO A 42 -4.71 24.74 26.58
CA PRO A 42 -3.50 24.46 25.81
C PRO A 42 -3.42 25.47 24.67
N ARG A 43 -2.35 26.27 24.63
CA ARG A 43 -2.16 27.27 23.58
C ARG A 43 -2.08 26.51 22.26
N GLN A 44 -3.06 26.69 21.40
CA GLN A 44 -3.00 26.20 20.02
C GLN A 44 -1.78 26.82 19.35
N THR A 45 -0.93 26.01 18.74
CA THR A 45 0.23 26.53 18.03
C THR A 45 -0.28 27.28 16.80
N PRO A 46 0.00 28.59 16.66
CA PRO A 46 -0.47 29.37 15.53
C PRO A 46 0.10 28.82 14.22
N GLY A 47 -0.61 29.06 13.12
CA GLY A 47 -0.20 28.65 11.79
C GLY A 47 1.17 29.22 11.38
N LEU A 48 1.71 28.71 10.28
CA LEU A 48 3.00 29.15 9.75
C LEU A 48 2.94 30.64 9.38
N LEU A 49 1.81 31.05 8.79
CA LEU A 49 1.53 32.45 8.48
C LEU A 49 0.73 33.10 9.61
N PRO A 50 1.01 34.38 9.94
CA PRO A 50 0.31 35.12 10.98
C PRO A 50 -1.08 35.57 10.50
N LEU A 51 -1.96 34.61 10.23
CA LEU A 51 -3.36 34.86 9.90
C LEU A 51 -4.25 34.49 11.09
N PRO A 52 -5.28 35.30 11.40
CA PRO A 52 -6.32 34.89 12.34
C PRO A 52 -6.95 33.57 11.86
N SER A 53 -7.18 32.61 12.76
CA SER A 53 -7.66 31.27 12.40
C SER A 53 -8.96 31.27 11.59
N ALA A 54 -9.88 32.19 11.93
CA ALA A 54 -11.12 32.39 11.19
C ALA A 54 -10.85 32.87 9.75
N ALA A 55 -9.96 33.85 9.58
CA ALA A 55 -9.56 34.37 8.27
C ALA A 55 -8.82 33.30 7.45
N ALA A 56 -7.88 32.58 8.05
CA ALA A 56 -7.06 31.57 7.37
C ALA A 56 -7.90 30.48 6.68
N GLY A 57 -8.89 29.92 7.36
CA GLY A 57 -9.70 28.94 6.66
C GLY A 57 -10.79 29.56 5.78
N LEU A 58 -11.20 30.82 5.98
CA LEU A 58 -12.13 31.50 5.06
C LEU A 58 -11.42 31.76 3.73
N THR A 59 -10.16 32.19 3.78
CA THR A 59 -9.31 32.33 2.60
C THR A 59 -9.03 30.97 1.96
N THR A 60 -8.84 29.90 2.75
CA THR A 60 -8.73 28.53 2.22
C THR A 60 -10.01 28.11 1.47
N ALA A 61 -11.18 28.31 2.07
CA ALA A 61 -12.45 27.92 1.47
C ALA A 61 -12.78 28.77 0.22
N ALA A 62 -12.58 30.09 0.30
CA ALA A 62 -12.78 31.00 -0.82
C ALA A 62 -11.81 30.69 -1.96
N GLY A 63 -10.53 30.46 -1.64
CA GLY A 63 -9.53 30.00 -2.60
C GLY A 63 -9.97 28.71 -3.29
N ALA A 64 -10.39 27.70 -2.53
CA ALA A 64 -10.81 26.41 -3.08
C ALA A 64 -12.04 26.55 -4.01
N VAL A 65 -13.00 27.40 -3.66
CA VAL A 65 -14.15 27.70 -4.54
C VAL A 65 -13.72 28.40 -5.82
N LEU A 66 -12.78 29.35 -5.74
CA LEU A 66 -12.27 30.04 -6.92
C LEU A 66 -11.41 29.12 -7.80
N THR A 67 -10.62 28.23 -7.21
CA THR A 67 -9.86 27.20 -7.93
C THR A 67 -10.81 26.20 -8.61
N PHE A 68 -11.88 25.80 -7.94
CA PHE A 68 -12.94 25.02 -8.55
C PHE A 68 -13.53 25.76 -9.76
N ALA A 69 -13.91 27.02 -9.60
CA ALA A 69 -14.48 27.82 -10.68
C ALA A 69 -13.49 28.00 -11.86
N SER A 70 -12.19 28.15 -11.59
CA SER A 70 -11.18 28.32 -12.64
C SER A 70 -11.02 27.11 -13.56
N THR A 71 -11.40 25.91 -13.11
CA THR A 71 -11.33 24.70 -13.95
C THR A 71 -12.36 24.69 -15.07
N PHE A 72 -13.40 25.51 -14.99
CA PHE A 72 -14.40 25.70 -16.05
C PHE A 72 -13.98 26.77 -17.07
N LEU A 73 -12.84 27.44 -16.88
CA LEU A 73 -12.29 28.36 -17.86
C LEU A 73 -11.26 27.63 -18.74
N ALA A 74 -11.08 28.09 -19.97
CA ALA A 74 -10.04 27.58 -20.86
C ALA A 74 -8.66 27.87 -20.26
N TRP A 75 -7.77 26.88 -20.27
CA TRP A 75 -6.40 27.02 -19.78
C TRP A 75 -5.39 27.18 -20.92
N THR A 76 -5.70 26.63 -22.09
CA THR A 76 -4.91 26.76 -23.31
C THR A 76 -5.76 27.30 -24.45
N TRP A 77 -5.14 28.00 -25.39
CA TRP A 77 -5.81 28.44 -26.61
C TRP A 77 -5.79 27.36 -27.72
N THR A 78 -4.85 26.42 -27.65
CA THR A 78 -4.65 25.35 -28.63
C THR A 78 -5.02 23.97 -28.08
N ALA A 79 -5.56 23.13 -28.96
CA ALA A 79 -5.87 21.72 -28.71
C ALA A 79 -4.63 20.81 -28.89
N GLU A 80 -3.47 21.39 -29.19
CA GLU A 80 -2.20 20.64 -29.29
C GLU A 80 -1.76 20.05 -27.95
N PHE A 81 -2.14 20.66 -26.82
CA PHE A 81 -1.90 20.09 -25.50
C PHE A 81 -2.93 18.98 -25.20
N PRO A 82 -2.50 17.80 -24.71
CA PRO A 82 -3.38 16.65 -24.52
C PRO A 82 -4.48 16.90 -23.47
N GLY A 83 -5.69 16.42 -23.76
CA GLY A 83 -6.87 16.50 -22.87
C GLY A 83 -7.81 17.68 -23.10
N ASP A 84 -7.64 18.40 -24.22
CA ASP A 84 -8.48 19.51 -24.70
C ASP A 84 -8.93 20.49 -23.60
N LEU A 85 -8.00 21.36 -23.21
CA LEU A 85 -8.20 22.37 -22.18
C LEU A 85 -8.68 23.73 -22.74
N THR A 86 -9.19 23.72 -23.97
CA THR A 86 -9.58 24.94 -24.71
C THR A 86 -11.04 25.35 -24.47
N VAL A 87 -11.88 24.41 -24.02
CA VAL A 87 -13.32 24.60 -23.95
C VAL A 87 -13.72 25.21 -22.61
N THR A 88 -14.27 26.42 -22.65
CA THR A 88 -14.94 27.00 -21.48
C THR A 88 -16.23 26.23 -21.15
N GLY A 89 -16.42 25.90 -19.87
CA GLY A 89 -17.59 25.18 -19.36
C GLY A 89 -17.45 23.65 -19.30
N TYR A 90 -16.39 23.08 -19.87
CA TYR A 90 -16.16 21.64 -19.87
C TYR A 90 -14.73 21.31 -19.38
N PRO A 91 -14.53 21.02 -18.09
CA PRO A 91 -13.20 20.68 -17.57
C PRO A 91 -12.72 19.34 -18.15
N GLY A 92 -11.59 19.36 -18.87
CA GLY A 92 -10.95 18.19 -19.48
C GLY A 92 -9.69 17.72 -18.75
N GLY A 93 -9.37 16.42 -18.81
CA GLY A 93 -8.10 15.85 -18.34
C GLY A 93 -7.60 16.38 -16.98
N LEU A 94 -6.52 17.17 -17.02
CA LEU A 94 -5.86 17.75 -15.84
C LEU A 94 -6.72 18.79 -15.06
N GLN A 95 -7.68 19.46 -15.72
CA GLN A 95 -8.63 20.34 -15.04
C GLN A 95 -9.52 19.54 -14.08
N LEU A 96 -9.93 18.32 -14.44
CA LEU A 96 -10.74 17.46 -13.57
C LEU A 96 -10.01 17.06 -12.30
N LEU A 97 -8.69 16.84 -12.38
CA LEU A 97 -7.88 16.54 -11.21
C LEU A 97 -7.77 17.75 -10.27
N THR A 98 -7.57 18.94 -10.83
CA THR A 98 -7.57 20.19 -10.08
C THR A 98 -8.94 20.47 -9.44
N LEU A 99 -10.02 20.23 -10.18
CA LEU A 99 -11.40 20.35 -9.72
C LEU A 99 -11.64 19.42 -8.53
N THR A 100 -11.22 18.16 -8.66
CA THR A 100 -11.36 17.15 -7.60
C THR A 100 -10.55 17.54 -6.36
N GLY A 101 -9.30 17.99 -6.53
CA GLY A 101 -8.47 18.48 -5.43
C GLY A 101 -9.10 19.68 -4.72
N ALA A 102 -9.58 20.67 -5.47
CA ALA A 102 -10.25 21.85 -4.92
C ALA A 102 -11.53 21.48 -4.16
N LEU A 103 -12.34 20.59 -4.72
CA LEU A 103 -13.55 20.08 -4.07
C LEU A 103 -13.25 19.33 -2.76
N LEU A 104 -12.25 18.45 -2.77
CA LEU A 104 -11.81 17.74 -1.56
C LEU A 104 -11.28 18.72 -0.51
N THR A 105 -10.45 19.68 -0.91
CA THR A 105 -9.93 20.72 -0.01
C THR A 105 -11.07 21.52 0.63
N LEU A 106 -12.06 21.92 -0.17
CA LEU A 106 -13.26 22.59 0.32
C LEU A 106 -14.03 21.73 1.30
N LEU A 107 -14.34 20.47 0.96
CA LEU A 107 -15.08 19.54 1.81
C LEU A 107 -14.40 19.33 3.16
N PHE A 108 -13.08 19.11 3.20
CA PHE A 108 -12.34 18.94 4.45
C PHE A 108 -12.26 20.24 5.27
N THR A 109 -12.14 21.39 4.60
CA THR A 109 -12.16 22.71 5.25
C THR A 109 -13.50 22.97 5.93
N LEU A 110 -14.59 22.59 5.27
CA LEU A 110 -15.96 22.68 5.79
C LEU A 110 -16.19 21.67 6.93
N ALA A 111 -15.65 20.45 6.82
CA ALA A 111 -15.71 19.43 7.87
C ALA A 111 -14.97 19.86 9.14
N GLY A 112 -13.74 20.39 9.02
CA GLY A 112 -12.94 20.89 10.14
C GLY A 112 -13.62 22.01 10.93
N ARG A 113 -14.53 22.76 10.29
CA ARG A 113 -15.32 23.85 10.89
C ARG A 113 -16.64 23.42 11.54
N GLY A 114 -16.97 22.12 11.51
CA GLY A 114 -18.16 21.61 12.19
C GLY A 114 -19.47 21.85 11.46
N LEU A 115 -19.44 21.94 10.12
CA LEU A 115 -20.68 21.86 9.34
C LEU A 115 -21.41 20.55 9.64
N ARG A 116 -22.72 20.66 9.91
CA ARG A 116 -23.56 19.53 10.34
C ARG A 116 -23.50 18.43 9.29
N GLY A 117 -23.20 17.20 9.72
CA GLY A 117 -23.13 16.02 8.85
C GLY A 117 -21.76 15.74 8.22
N LEU A 118 -20.78 16.64 8.29
CA LEU A 118 -19.43 16.44 7.72
C LEU A 118 -18.37 16.03 8.77
N GLY A 119 -18.70 16.06 10.05
CA GLY A 119 -17.75 15.74 11.13
C GLY A 119 -17.19 14.31 11.12
N TRP A 120 -17.77 13.40 10.33
CA TRP A 120 -17.24 12.04 10.15
C TRP A 120 -15.97 11.99 9.28
N LEU A 121 -15.72 13.02 8.46
CA LEU A 121 -14.55 13.15 7.57
C LEU A 121 -13.26 13.56 8.29
N THR A 122 -13.35 14.12 9.50
CA THR A 122 -12.19 14.54 10.29
C THR A 122 -12.19 13.91 11.70
N PRO A 123 -12.07 12.57 11.81
CA PRO A 123 -11.96 11.82 13.07
C PRO A 123 -10.89 12.30 14.06
N GLY A 124 -9.77 12.79 13.53
CA GLY A 124 -8.57 13.14 14.28
C GLY A 124 -8.06 14.51 13.88
N GLY A 125 -7.37 14.59 12.74
CA GLY A 125 -6.84 15.86 12.22
C GLY A 125 -7.94 16.70 11.55
N LYS A 126 -8.08 17.97 11.95
CA LYS A 126 -9.02 18.92 11.34
C LYS A 126 -8.34 19.78 10.29
N ASN A 127 -7.13 20.28 10.60
CA ASN A 127 -6.41 21.23 9.76
C ASN A 127 -5.28 20.58 8.95
N SER A 128 -4.62 19.55 9.50
CA SER A 128 -3.54 18.85 8.80
C SER A 128 -3.98 18.18 7.48
N PRO A 129 -5.19 17.59 7.32
CA PRO A 129 -5.64 17.05 6.04
C PRO A 129 -5.97 18.14 5.02
N VAL A 130 -6.49 19.28 5.48
CA VAL A 130 -6.80 20.44 4.64
C VAL A 130 -5.53 20.99 3.99
N LEU A 131 -4.45 21.11 4.77
CA LEU A 131 -3.15 21.54 4.25
C LEU A 131 -2.61 20.58 3.19
N LEU A 132 -2.72 19.27 3.42
CA LEU A 132 -2.25 18.27 2.46
C LEU A 132 -3.06 18.28 1.15
N LEU A 133 -4.38 18.44 1.23
CA LEU A 133 -5.23 18.57 0.04
C LEU A 133 -5.00 19.89 -0.70
N ALA A 134 -4.77 20.99 0.02
CA ALA A 134 -4.41 22.27 -0.57
C ALA A 134 -3.05 22.18 -1.30
N LEU A 135 -2.05 21.51 -0.70
CA LEU A 135 -0.76 21.22 -1.34
C LEU A 135 -0.92 20.33 -2.57
N GLY A 136 -1.75 19.29 -2.50
CA GLY A 136 -2.03 18.43 -3.64
C GLY A 136 -2.70 19.20 -4.79
N THR A 137 -3.71 20.01 -4.48
CA THR A 137 -4.40 20.86 -5.46
C THR A 137 -3.43 21.87 -6.09
N PHE A 138 -2.61 22.52 -5.27
CA PHE A 138 -1.56 23.42 -5.74
C PHE A 138 -0.56 22.69 -6.65
N ALA A 139 -0.05 21.53 -6.22
CA ALA A 139 0.94 20.77 -6.98
C ALA A 139 0.40 20.33 -8.34
N VAL A 140 -0.83 19.80 -8.41
CA VAL A 140 -1.48 19.40 -9.66
C VAL A 140 -1.70 20.60 -10.58
N THR A 141 -2.21 21.71 -10.04
CA THR A 141 -2.50 22.92 -10.83
C THR A 141 -1.21 23.50 -11.41
N TRP A 142 -0.18 23.66 -10.60
CA TRP A 142 1.10 24.21 -11.03
C TRP A 142 1.84 23.28 -11.98
N TYR A 143 1.83 21.97 -11.71
CA TYR A 143 2.37 20.98 -12.64
C TYR A 143 1.71 21.09 -14.01
N THR A 144 0.37 21.19 -14.05
CA THR A 144 -0.38 21.32 -15.30
C THR A 144 0.03 22.56 -16.08
N ILE A 145 0.11 23.71 -15.41
CA ILE A 145 0.49 24.98 -16.06
C ILE A 145 1.93 24.95 -16.57
N ILE A 146 2.84 24.33 -15.81
CA ILE A 146 4.23 24.15 -16.24
C ILE A 146 4.30 23.20 -17.44
N ALA A 147 3.56 22.09 -17.42
CA ALA A 147 3.49 21.15 -18.54
C ALA A 147 3.00 21.84 -19.82
N ILE A 148 1.90 22.59 -19.73
CA ILE A 148 1.37 23.42 -20.82
C ILE A 148 2.45 24.37 -21.35
N ALA A 149 3.13 25.10 -20.47
CA ALA A 149 4.12 26.10 -20.86
C ALA A 149 5.36 25.48 -21.53
N VAL A 150 5.79 24.29 -21.09
CA VAL A 150 6.93 23.57 -21.66
C VAL A 150 6.57 22.96 -23.01
N GLU A 151 5.42 22.30 -23.11
CA GLU A 151 5.01 21.56 -24.30
C GLU A 151 4.59 22.47 -25.45
N LEU A 152 3.92 23.59 -25.14
CA LEU A 152 3.53 24.59 -26.13
C LEU A 152 4.61 25.65 -26.39
N GLY A 153 5.80 25.55 -25.79
CA GLY A 153 6.92 26.44 -26.08
C GLY A 153 6.81 27.87 -25.52
N GLY A 154 6.07 28.08 -24.42
CA GLY A 154 6.07 29.33 -23.68
C GLY A 154 4.79 29.65 -22.90
N LEU A 155 4.89 30.59 -21.96
CA LEU A 155 3.76 31.08 -21.15
C LEU A 155 2.72 31.88 -21.94
N ALA A 156 3.03 32.28 -23.18
CA ALA A 156 2.13 33.04 -24.03
C ALA A 156 0.88 32.24 -24.47
N ASN A 157 0.94 30.92 -24.40
CA ASN A 157 -0.15 30.03 -24.80
C ASN A 157 -1.16 29.74 -23.66
N LEU A 158 -0.96 30.35 -22.48
CA LEU A 158 -1.88 30.27 -21.36
C LEU A 158 -3.02 31.27 -21.51
N GLU A 159 -4.24 30.75 -21.53
CA GLU A 159 -5.47 31.54 -21.46
C GLU A 159 -5.68 32.13 -20.05
N PRO A 160 -6.52 33.16 -19.87
CA PRO A 160 -6.80 33.76 -18.57
C PRO A 160 -7.25 32.75 -17.51
N GLY A 161 -7.94 31.67 -17.90
CA GLY A 161 -8.35 30.62 -16.98
C GLY A 161 -7.18 29.92 -16.28
N GLY A 162 -6.09 29.67 -17.02
CA GLY A 162 -4.86 29.08 -16.45
C GLY A 162 -4.21 30.00 -15.42
N TRP A 163 -4.14 31.31 -15.71
CA TRP A 163 -3.63 32.31 -14.76
C TRP A 163 -4.49 32.42 -13.51
N VAL A 164 -5.81 32.40 -13.66
CA VAL A 164 -6.74 32.39 -12.52
C VAL A 164 -6.56 31.14 -11.67
N ALA A 165 -6.40 29.96 -12.29
CA ALA A 165 -6.14 28.71 -11.57
C ALA A 165 -4.83 28.76 -10.76
N LEU A 166 -3.76 29.31 -11.34
CA LEU A 166 -2.47 29.50 -10.65
C LEU A 166 -2.62 30.35 -9.39
N VAL A 167 -3.25 31.52 -9.52
CA VAL A 167 -3.42 32.48 -8.42
C VAL A 167 -4.35 31.92 -7.33
N THR A 168 -5.47 31.34 -7.72
CA THR A 168 -6.48 30.85 -6.76
C THR A 168 -5.99 29.62 -6.00
N SER A 169 -5.27 28.70 -6.66
CA SER A 169 -4.66 27.54 -6.00
C SER A 169 -3.57 27.96 -5.00
N LEU A 170 -2.81 29.01 -5.33
CA LEU A 170 -1.85 29.63 -4.39
C LEU A 170 -2.56 30.28 -3.20
N ILE A 171 -3.64 31.03 -3.41
CA ILE A 171 -4.46 31.62 -2.33
C ILE A 171 -4.99 30.52 -1.40
N THR A 172 -5.46 29.41 -1.96
CA THR A 172 -5.92 28.23 -1.21
C THR A 172 -4.82 27.69 -0.30
N LEU A 173 -3.61 27.51 -0.84
CA LEU A 173 -2.46 27.02 -0.09
C LEU A 173 -2.01 28.01 1.01
N VAL A 174 -1.96 29.31 0.69
CA VAL A 174 -1.61 30.36 1.66
C VAL A 174 -2.60 30.40 2.81
N GLY A 175 -3.90 30.27 2.53
CA GLY A 175 -4.92 30.14 3.56
C GLY A 175 -4.68 28.91 4.44
N ALA A 176 -4.39 27.76 3.83
CA ALA A 176 -4.18 26.51 4.55
C ALA A 176 -2.93 26.53 5.43
N LEU A 177 -1.85 27.18 5.00
CA LEU A 177 -0.64 27.41 5.80
C LEU A 177 -0.86 28.34 7.01
N GLY A 178 -1.91 29.16 6.97
CA GLY A 178 -2.34 29.99 8.11
C GLY A 178 -3.19 29.23 9.15
N LEU A 179 -3.59 27.99 8.89
CA LEU A 179 -4.36 27.20 9.85
C LEU A 179 -3.50 26.77 11.05
N PRO A 180 -4.06 26.78 12.28
CA PRO A 180 -3.34 26.34 13.48
C PRO A 180 -3.07 24.83 13.44
N SER A 181 -1.98 24.38 14.08
CA SER A 181 -1.65 22.95 14.14
C SER A 181 -2.69 22.17 14.96
N ASP A 182 -2.94 20.92 14.60
CA ASP A 182 -3.88 20.06 15.33
C ASP A 182 -3.30 19.56 16.67
N ILE A 183 -1.97 19.55 16.82
CA ILE A 183 -1.27 19.09 18.03
C ILE A 183 -0.57 20.29 18.70
N PRO A 184 -0.77 20.52 20.02
CA PRO A 184 -0.02 21.51 20.79
C PRO A 184 1.46 21.15 20.87
N THR A 185 2.33 22.14 20.89
CA THR A 185 3.78 21.97 20.90
C THR A 185 4.36 22.28 22.26
N ASP A 186 4.99 21.29 22.90
CA ASP A 186 5.74 21.46 24.17
C ASP A 186 7.16 22.02 23.95
N SER A 187 7.60 22.15 22.70
CA SER A 187 8.94 22.67 22.37
C SER A 187 8.95 24.20 22.38
N ASP A 188 9.88 24.79 23.14
CA ASP A 188 10.20 26.23 23.08
C ASP A 188 10.80 26.66 21.71
N ASP A 189 11.15 25.71 20.84
CA ASP A 189 11.62 25.99 19.47
C ASP A 189 10.47 26.51 18.58
N THR A 190 10.50 27.81 18.31
CA THR A 190 9.53 28.50 17.46
C THR A 190 9.93 28.60 15.99
N SER A 191 10.97 27.89 15.54
CA SER A 191 11.47 28.02 14.18
C SER A 191 10.37 27.75 13.12
N PRO A 192 10.38 28.47 11.97
CA PRO A 192 9.40 28.26 10.90
C PRO A 192 9.40 26.82 10.38
N TRP A 193 10.57 26.18 10.34
CA TRP A 193 10.70 24.80 9.91
C TRP A 193 10.00 23.83 10.86
N THR A 194 10.20 23.98 12.18
CA THR A 194 9.54 23.15 13.19
C THR A 194 8.01 23.29 13.11
N ARG A 195 7.49 24.51 12.91
CA ARG A 195 6.06 24.76 12.68
C ARG A 195 5.52 24.10 11.41
N PHE A 196 6.28 24.17 10.31
CA PHE A 196 5.91 23.52 9.04
C PHE A 196 5.87 22.01 9.16
N VAL A 197 6.86 21.38 9.81
CA VAL A 197 6.85 19.92 10.03
C VAL A 197 5.69 19.51 10.95
N GLN A 198 5.34 20.35 11.93
CA GLN A 198 4.25 20.10 12.87
C GLN A 198 2.85 20.26 12.25
N SER A 199 2.66 21.13 11.25
CA SER A 199 1.37 21.30 10.59
C SER A 199 0.88 20.03 9.87
N PHE A 200 1.80 19.11 9.55
CA PHE A 200 1.47 17.78 9.00
C PHE A 200 1.12 16.73 10.06
N LYS A 201 1.27 17.01 11.36
CA LYS A 201 0.98 16.06 12.43
C LYS A 201 -0.49 16.15 12.84
N ALA A 202 -1.13 15.00 13.00
CA ALA A 202 -2.53 14.86 13.39
C ALA A 202 -2.65 14.07 14.71
N PRO A 203 -3.62 14.39 15.58
CA PRO A 203 -3.90 13.66 16.81
C PRO A 203 -4.28 12.21 16.52
N THR A 204 -4.20 11.36 17.55
CA THR A 204 -4.85 10.06 17.51
C THR A 204 -6.37 10.26 17.37
N PRO A 205 -7.02 9.64 16.37
CA PRO A 205 -8.43 9.86 16.13
C PRO A 205 -9.25 9.38 17.32
N GLU A 206 -10.28 10.13 17.67
CA GLU A 206 -11.21 9.73 18.72
C GLU A 206 -11.98 8.47 18.32
N LYS A 207 -12.31 7.65 19.32
CA LYS A 207 -13.09 6.42 19.14
C LYS A 207 -14.41 6.79 18.46
N ALA A 208 -14.64 6.23 17.27
CA ALA A 208 -15.84 6.52 16.49
C ALA A 208 -17.10 6.14 17.30
N ALA A 209 -18.17 6.91 17.15
CA ALA A 209 -19.47 6.51 17.64
C ALA A 209 -19.86 5.16 17.02
N PRO A 210 -20.45 4.23 17.80
CA PRO A 210 -20.86 2.94 17.26
C PRO A 210 -21.90 3.16 16.17
N LEU A 211 -21.65 2.61 14.97
CA LEU A 211 -22.59 2.62 13.86
C LEU A 211 -23.37 1.31 13.83
N PRO A 212 -24.58 1.29 13.24
CA PRO A 212 -25.26 0.03 12.94
C PRO A 212 -24.41 -0.85 12.01
N SER A 213 -24.43 -2.17 12.21
CA SER A 213 -23.58 -3.10 11.44
C SER A 213 -23.78 -3.03 9.93
N TRP A 214 -25.00 -2.77 9.45
CA TRP A 214 -25.27 -2.60 8.01
C TRP A 214 -24.56 -1.36 7.43
N ALA A 215 -24.44 -0.28 8.22
CA ALA A 215 -23.76 0.94 7.81
C ALA A 215 -22.24 0.72 7.75
N GLU A 216 -21.68 -0.05 8.69
CA GLU A 216 -20.27 -0.44 8.67
C GLU A 216 -19.92 -1.26 7.42
N ILE A 217 -20.79 -2.21 7.05
CA ILE A 217 -20.64 -3.03 5.83
C ILE A 217 -20.70 -2.16 4.57
N LEU A 218 -21.67 -1.23 4.50
CA LEU A 218 -21.76 -0.29 3.38
C LEU A 218 -20.52 0.60 3.27
N ILE A 219 -19.98 1.09 4.39
CA ILE A 219 -18.74 1.88 4.39
C ILE A 219 -17.58 1.06 3.83
N ILE A 220 -17.44 -0.21 4.20
CA ILE A 220 -16.42 -1.11 3.66
C ILE A 220 -16.61 -1.28 2.15
N ALA A 221 -17.82 -1.61 1.70
CA ALA A 221 -18.12 -1.81 0.28
C ALA A 221 -17.86 -0.56 -0.56
N ILE A 222 -18.34 0.62 -0.10
CA ILE A 222 -18.10 1.91 -0.76
C ILE A 222 -16.59 2.22 -0.80
N SER A 223 -15.84 1.91 0.26
CA SER A 223 -14.39 2.15 0.30
C SER A 223 -13.64 1.30 -0.73
N PHE A 224 -14.00 0.03 -0.90
CA PHE A 224 -13.42 -0.83 -1.93
C PHE A 224 -13.86 -0.42 -3.34
N GLY A 225 -15.12 -0.02 -3.53
CA GLY A 225 -15.61 0.51 -4.80
C GLY A 225 -14.90 1.81 -5.20
N LEU A 226 -14.67 2.72 -4.26
CA LEU A 226 -13.88 3.93 -4.47
C LEU A 226 -12.43 3.60 -4.78
N GLY A 227 -11.84 2.63 -4.08
CA GLY A 227 -10.48 2.14 -4.37
C GLY A 227 -10.36 1.57 -5.78
N LEU A 228 -11.35 0.78 -6.22
CA LEU A 228 -11.43 0.28 -7.58
C LEU A 228 -11.56 1.43 -8.59
N PHE A 229 -12.46 2.38 -8.36
CA PHE A 229 -12.64 3.53 -9.23
C PHE A 229 -11.34 4.35 -9.40
N VAL A 230 -10.64 4.64 -8.30
CA VAL A 230 -9.34 5.35 -8.34
C VAL A 230 -8.30 4.52 -9.10
N PHE A 231 -8.25 3.21 -8.88
CA PHE A 231 -7.31 2.33 -9.58
C PHE A 231 -7.61 2.23 -11.08
N THR A 232 -8.87 2.03 -11.46
CA THR A 232 -9.37 2.04 -12.84
C THR A 232 -9.03 3.36 -13.53
N TYR A 233 -9.34 4.50 -12.91
CA TYR A 233 -9.00 5.82 -13.46
C TYR A 233 -7.50 5.96 -13.71
N GLY A 234 -6.65 5.46 -12.80
CA GLY A 234 -5.19 5.47 -12.98
C GLY A 234 -4.70 4.60 -14.13
N ILE A 235 -5.41 3.52 -14.46
CA ILE A 235 -5.12 2.68 -15.63
C ILE A 235 -5.66 3.32 -16.91
N ASP A 236 -6.81 3.98 -16.85
CA ASP A 236 -7.46 4.58 -18.02
C ASP A 236 -6.82 5.92 -18.45
N THR A 237 -5.86 6.46 -17.69
CA THR A 237 -5.17 7.70 -18.08
C THR A 237 -4.46 7.52 -19.43
N GLU A 238 -4.81 8.37 -20.39
CA GLU A 238 -4.39 8.25 -21.79
C GLU A 238 -2.93 8.68 -22.03
N TYR A 239 -2.46 9.70 -21.31
CA TYR A 239 -1.14 10.31 -21.50
C TYR A 239 -0.40 10.51 -20.18
N ALA A 240 0.93 10.70 -20.28
CA ALA A 240 1.84 10.72 -19.14
C ALA A 240 1.57 11.88 -18.18
N GLU A 241 1.25 13.05 -18.71
CA GLU A 241 1.00 14.27 -17.94
C GLU A 241 -0.23 14.08 -17.04
N LEU A 242 -1.31 13.52 -17.59
CA LEU A 242 -2.52 13.18 -16.81
C LEU A 242 -2.20 12.19 -15.69
N PHE A 243 -1.39 11.18 -15.98
CA PHE A 243 -0.99 10.18 -14.99
C PHE A 243 -0.14 10.77 -13.87
N ILE A 244 0.79 11.67 -14.18
CA ILE A 244 1.60 12.38 -13.16
C ILE A 244 0.71 13.27 -12.28
N GLY A 245 -0.20 14.02 -12.88
CA GLY A 245 -1.20 14.79 -12.15
C GLY A 245 -2.04 13.90 -11.23
N PHE A 246 -2.44 12.72 -11.72
CA PHE A 246 -3.20 11.74 -10.94
C PHE A 246 -2.40 11.21 -9.75
N LEU A 247 -1.12 10.86 -9.94
CA LEU A 247 -0.24 10.41 -8.86
C LEU A 247 -0.04 11.49 -7.79
N LEU A 248 0.09 12.76 -8.18
CA LEU A 248 0.17 13.88 -7.23
C LEU A 248 -1.11 13.97 -6.39
N LEU A 249 -2.28 13.99 -7.05
CA LEU A 249 -3.57 14.07 -6.36
C LEU A 249 -3.80 12.89 -5.41
N VAL A 250 -3.56 11.67 -5.88
CA VAL A 250 -3.74 10.44 -5.08
C VAL A 250 -2.71 10.37 -3.95
N GLY A 251 -1.46 10.75 -4.18
CA GLY A 251 -0.42 10.76 -3.14
C GLY A 251 -0.74 11.71 -2.00
N PHE A 252 -1.05 12.97 -2.31
CA PHE A 252 -1.46 13.95 -1.30
C PHE A 252 -2.82 13.61 -0.67
N GLY A 253 -3.79 13.15 -1.48
CA GLY A 253 -5.12 12.73 -1.02
C GLY A 253 -5.08 11.53 -0.07
N ALA A 254 -4.35 10.47 -0.41
CA ALA A 254 -4.16 9.31 0.45
C ALA A 254 -3.47 9.69 1.77
N THR A 255 -2.48 10.59 1.72
CA THR A 255 -1.83 11.11 2.91
C THR A 255 -2.77 11.95 3.75
N ALA A 256 -3.61 12.79 3.14
CA ALA A 256 -4.63 13.57 3.83
C ALA A 256 -5.68 12.68 4.51
N ILE A 257 -6.18 11.64 3.83
CA ILE A 257 -7.12 10.65 4.40
C ILE A 257 -6.46 9.91 5.57
N ALA A 258 -5.18 9.55 5.44
CA ALA A 258 -4.42 8.93 6.53
C ALA A 258 -4.30 9.84 7.76
N ARG A 259 -4.02 11.14 7.55
CA ARG A 259 -3.90 12.15 8.62
C ARG A 259 -5.25 12.54 9.22
N ALA A 260 -6.32 12.53 8.44
CA ALA A 260 -7.68 12.74 8.93
C ALA A 260 -8.10 11.64 9.93
N GLY A 261 -7.46 10.46 9.86
CA GLY A 261 -7.76 9.31 10.70
C GLY A 261 -8.77 8.34 10.09
N LEU A 262 -9.16 8.56 8.83
CA LEU A 262 -10.11 7.69 8.11
C LEU A 262 -9.54 6.30 7.90
N ASN A 263 -8.26 6.19 7.55
CA ASN A 263 -7.60 4.89 7.39
C ASN A 263 -7.64 4.06 8.67
N ARG A 264 -7.46 4.69 9.84
CA ARG A 264 -7.54 3.98 11.13
C ARG A 264 -8.96 3.51 11.42
N ARG A 265 -9.97 4.32 11.12
CA ARG A 265 -11.38 3.92 11.23
C ARG A 265 -11.71 2.77 10.29
N LEU A 266 -11.34 2.87 9.02
CA LEU A 266 -11.56 1.82 8.02
C LEU A 266 -10.83 0.52 8.40
N SER A 267 -9.60 0.61 8.91
CA SER A 267 -8.85 -0.54 9.42
C SER A 267 -9.50 -1.19 10.63
N ALA A 268 -10.08 -0.41 11.56
CA ALA A 268 -10.82 -0.94 12.70
C ALA A 268 -12.11 -1.66 12.28
N LEU A 269 -12.86 -1.08 11.34
CA LEU A 269 -14.06 -1.70 10.75
C LEU A 269 -13.70 -3.01 10.02
N THR A 270 -12.63 -2.96 9.22
CA THR A 270 -12.09 -4.11 8.47
C THR A 270 -11.60 -5.23 9.40
N ALA A 271 -10.97 -4.89 10.53
CA ALA A 271 -10.52 -5.87 11.50
C ALA A 271 -11.69 -6.59 12.20
N THR A 272 -12.82 -5.90 12.36
CA THR A 272 -14.06 -6.46 12.94
C THR A 272 -14.76 -7.37 11.93
N HIS A 273 -14.86 -6.94 10.67
CA HIS A 273 -15.58 -7.62 9.59
C HIS A 273 -14.67 -8.31 8.56
N LYS A 274 -13.68 -9.09 9.03
CA LYS A 274 -12.62 -9.68 8.18
C LYS A 274 -13.14 -10.44 6.95
N ASN A 275 -14.20 -11.24 7.11
CA ASN A 275 -14.75 -12.01 6.00
C ASN A 275 -15.34 -11.08 4.93
N ILE A 276 -16.09 -10.06 5.36
CA ILE A 276 -16.75 -9.09 4.47
C ILE A 276 -15.70 -8.26 3.75
N THR A 277 -14.64 -7.81 4.42
CA THR A 277 -13.54 -7.09 3.78
C THR A 277 -12.87 -7.94 2.69
N VAL A 278 -12.59 -9.21 2.99
CA VAL A 278 -11.96 -10.11 2.02
C VAL A 278 -12.88 -10.33 0.82
N THR A 279 -14.18 -10.55 1.07
CA THR A 279 -15.18 -10.64 0.01
C THR A 279 -15.27 -9.34 -0.80
N ALA A 280 -15.31 -8.17 -0.15
CA ALA A 280 -15.37 -6.88 -0.82
C ALA A 280 -14.13 -6.63 -1.70
N ALA A 281 -12.94 -7.00 -1.22
CA ALA A 281 -11.70 -6.92 -2.01
C ALA A 281 -11.76 -7.81 -3.25
N PHE A 282 -12.24 -9.06 -3.12
CA PHE A 282 -12.39 -9.96 -4.25
C PHE A 282 -13.50 -9.55 -5.21
N VAL A 283 -14.61 -9.01 -4.71
CA VAL A 283 -15.69 -8.45 -5.54
C VAL A 283 -15.19 -7.24 -6.32
N ALA A 284 -14.42 -6.35 -5.69
CA ALA A 284 -13.80 -5.22 -6.38
C ALA A 284 -12.82 -5.69 -7.47
N ALA A 285 -11.96 -6.67 -7.16
CA ALA A 285 -11.06 -7.24 -8.16
C ALA A 285 -11.83 -7.95 -9.29
N PHE A 286 -12.89 -8.68 -8.98
CA PHE A 286 -13.75 -9.32 -9.99
C PHE A 286 -14.47 -8.30 -10.87
N ALA A 287 -14.87 -7.16 -10.30
CA ALA A 287 -15.52 -6.08 -11.03
C ALA A 287 -14.56 -5.32 -11.96
N PHE A 288 -13.23 -5.41 -11.74
CA PHE A 288 -12.24 -4.63 -12.49
C PHE A 288 -12.35 -4.79 -14.02
N PRO A 289 -12.36 -6.01 -14.61
CA PRO A 289 -12.44 -6.16 -16.07
C PRO A 289 -13.70 -5.56 -16.69
N PHE A 290 -14.81 -5.52 -15.95
CA PHE A 290 -16.07 -4.91 -16.39
C PHE A 290 -16.03 -3.39 -16.44
N THR A 291 -15.03 -2.77 -15.80
CA THR A 291 -14.80 -1.33 -15.86
C THR A 291 -13.92 -0.92 -17.04
N GLN A 292 -13.26 -1.89 -17.69
CA GLN A 292 -12.28 -1.61 -18.74
C GLN A 292 -12.96 -1.57 -20.10
N SER A 293 -12.81 -0.46 -20.82
CA SER A 293 -13.31 -0.29 -22.19
C SER A 293 -12.29 -0.66 -23.27
N ASN A 294 -11.01 -0.77 -22.91
CA ASN A 294 -9.90 -1.00 -23.83
C ASN A 294 -9.06 -2.22 -23.41
N ASP A 295 -8.79 -3.13 -24.36
CA ASP A 295 -7.99 -4.33 -24.16
C ASP A 295 -6.55 -4.04 -23.71
N ALA A 296 -5.97 -2.90 -24.12
CA ALA A 296 -4.63 -2.49 -23.68
C ALA A 296 -4.58 -2.26 -22.16
N TYR A 297 -5.64 -1.69 -21.59
CA TYR A 297 -5.76 -1.43 -20.16
C TYR A 297 -6.06 -2.70 -19.37
N ALA A 298 -6.90 -3.58 -19.93
CA ALA A 298 -7.10 -4.93 -19.40
C ALA A 298 -5.79 -5.74 -19.38
N THR A 299 -4.92 -5.58 -20.38
CA THR A 299 -3.59 -6.21 -20.43
C THR A 299 -2.71 -5.78 -19.25
N ILE A 300 -2.68 -4.46 -18.95
CA ILE A 300 -1.95 -3.92 -17.81
C ILE A 300 -2.47 -4.54 -16.51
N GLY A 301 -3.80 -4.60 -16.34
CA GLY A 301 -4.43 -5.24 -15.19
C GLY A 301 -4.05 -6.72 -15.04
N ALA A 302 -4.06 -7.49 -16.14
CA ALA A 302 -3.71 -8.91 -16.12
C ALA A 302 -2.24 -9.12 -15.69
N ASN A 303 -1.33 -8.30 -16.22
CA ASN A 303 0.08 -8.37 -15.86
C ASN A 303 0.35 -7.90 -14.43
N ILE A 304 -0.36 -6.88 -13.93
CA ILE A 304 -0.33 -6.49 -12.51
C ILE A 304 -0.70 -7.70 -11.63
N LEU A 305 -1.74 -8.43 -12.00
CA LEU A 305 -2.23 -9.56 -11.21
C LEU A 305 -1.27 -10.76 -11.24
N ILE A 306 -0.65 -11.04 -12.39
CA ILE A 306 0.45 -12.02 -12.50
C ILE A 306 1.59 -11.62 -11.58
N PHE A 307 2.07 -10.38 -11.71
CA PHE A 307 3.18 -9.87 -10.93
C PHE A 307 2.88 -9.89 -9.42
N ALA A 308 1.67 -9.52 -9.02
CA ALA A 308 1.21 -9.59 -7.64
C ALA A 308 1.11 -11.02 -7.09
N THR A 309 0.65 -11.96 -7.90
CA THR A 309 0.55 -13.38 -7.51
C THR A 309 1.93 -13.96 -7.25
N VAL A 310 2.91 -13.64 -8.12
CA VAL A 310 4.30 -14.08 -7.97
C VAL A 310 4.95 -13.41 -6.76
N ALA A 311 4.73 -12.11 -6.56
CA ALA A 311 5.21 -11.37 -5.40
C ALA A 311 4.63 -11.92 -4.08
N LEU A 312 3.36 -12.34 -4.07
CA LEU A 312 2.76 -13.03 -2.93
C LEU A 312 3.42 -14.38 -2.64
N GLY A 313 3.76 -15.14 -3.68
CA GLY A 313 4.56 -16.37 -3.52
C GLY A 313 5.94 -16.07 -2.90
N LEU A 314 6.63 -15.04 -3.39
CA LEU A 314 7.93 -14.60 -2.87
C LEU A 314 7.81 -14.15 -1.40
N ASN A 315 6.69 -13.53 -1.04
CA ASN A 315 6.41 -13.09 0.32
C ASN A 315 6.28 -14.26 1.31
N VAL A 316 6.04 -15.50 0.86
CA VAL A 316 6.17 -16.69 1.72
C VAL A 316 7.63 -16.87 2.13
N VAL A 317 8.57 -16.77 1.17
CA VAL A 317 10.00 -17.01 1.37
C VAL A 317 10.65 -15.85 2.14
N VAL A 318 10.44 -14.63 1.65
CA VAL A 318 11.06 -13.42 2.23
C VAL A 318 10.28 -12.95 3.46
N GLY A 319 8.95 -12.88 3.36
CA GLY A 319 8.09 -12.30 4.39
C GLY A 319 7.91 -13.20 5.61
N LEU A 320 7.68 -14.51 5.43
CA LEU A 320 7.48 -15.43 6.56
C LEU A 320 8.79 -16.07 7.03
N ALA A 321 9.59 -16.64 6.12
CA ALA A 321 10.81 -17.37 6.47
C ALA A 321 12.08 -16.51 6.57
N GLY A 322 12.06 -15.27 6.08
CA GLY A 322 13.19 -14.33 6.21
C GLY A 322 14.35 -14.63 5.26
N LEU A 323 14.10 -15.35 4.17
CA LEU A 323 15.14 -15.74 3.21
C LEU A 323 15.10 -14.79 2.02
N LEU A 324 16.23 -14.13 1.75
CA LEU A 324 16.34 -13.26 0.58
C LEU A 324 16.59 -14.11 -0.68
N ASP A 325 15.63 -14.13 -1.59
CA ASP A 325 15.69 -14.85 -2.85
C ASP A 325 15.67 -13.87 -4.03
N LEU A 326 16.86 -13.63 -4.59
CA LEU A 326 17.05 -12.76 -5.77
C LEU A 326 16.81 -13.53 -7.08
N GLY A 327 16.78 -14.86 -7.05
CA GLY A 327 16.57 -15.72 -8.23
C GLY A 327 15.12 -16.06 -8.51
N TYR A 328 14.18 -15.52 -7.73
CA TYR A 328 12.79 -15.99 -7.68
C TYR A 328 12.05 -15.99 -9.03
N VAL A 329 12.37 -15.07 -9.94
CA VAL A 329 11.78 -15.01 -11.29
C VAL A 329 12.06 -16.28 -12.12
N ALA A 330 13.11 -17.05 -11.79
CA ALA A 330 13.36 -18.34 -12.44
C ALA A 330 12.26 -19.37 -12.14
N PHE A 331 11.65 -19.36 -10.95
CA PHE A 331 10.55 -20.27 -10.65
C PHE A 331 9.29 -19.96 -11.46
N LEU A 332 9.06 -18.68 -11.76
CA LEU A 332 8.04 -18.24 -12.70
C LEU A 332 8.37 -18.76 -14.12
N GLY A 333 9.63 -18.60 -14.55
CA GLY A 333 10.11 -19.09 -15.84
C GLY A 333 9.99 -20.60 -16.01
N VAL A 334 10.37 -21.40 -15.02
CA VAL A 334 10.22 -22.87 -15.06
C VAL A 334 8.77 -23.25 -15.31
N GLY A 335 7.81 -22.61 -14.62
CA GLY A 335 6.39 -22.83 -14.86
C GLY A 335 5.95 -22.44 -16.27
N ALA A 336 6.40 -21.27 -16.74
CA ALA A 336 6.06 -20.77 -18.07
C ALA A 336 6.61 -21.64 -19.21
N TYR A 337 7.88 -22.07 -19.13
CA TYR A 337 8.46 -23.01 -20.10
C TYR A 337 7.78 -24.38 -20.05
N THR A 338 7.43 -24.86 -18.85
CA THR A 338 6.69 -26.12 -18.71
C THR A 338 5.32 -26.04 -19.40
N ALA A 339 4.61 -24.93 -19.24
CA ALA A 339 3.35 -24.71 -19.96
C ALA A 339 3.57 -24.57 -21.47
N ALA A 340 4.53 -23.77 -21.92
CA ALA A 340 4.82 -23.59 -23.34
C ALA A 340 5.14 -24.92 -24.05
N LEU A 341 5.85 -25.82 -23.37
CA LEU A 341 6.18 -27.15 -23.87
C LEU A 341 4.99 -28.12 -23.88
N LEU A 342 4.09 -28.04 -22.89
CA LEU A 342 3.03 -29.02 -22.68
C LEU A 342 1.65 -28.56 -23.19
N SER A 343 1.48 -27.29 -23.54
CA SER A 343 0.20 -26.74 -24.01
C SER A 343 -0.03 -26.95 -25.51
N GLY A 344 0.90 -27.56 -26.24
CA GLY A 344 0.73 -27.84 -27.67
C GLY A 344 1.12 -26.71 -28.62
N SER A 345 2.06 -25.84 -28.23
CA SER A 345 2.68 -24.91 -29.18
C SER A 345 3.28 -25.68 -30.37
N PRO A 346 3.12 -25.21 -31.63
CA PRO A 346 3.77 -25.78 -32.79
C PRO A 346 5.30 -25.81 -32.71
N SER A 347 5.88 -24.91 -31.89
CA SER A 347 7.32 -24.82 -31.64
C SER A 347 7.77 -25.64 -30.42
N SER A 348 6.88 -26.44 -29.82
CA SER A 348 7.25 -27.37 -28.75
C SER A 348 8.00 -28.58 -29.32
N THR A 349 9.16 -28.85 -28.75
CA THR A 349 10.02 -29.99 -29.09
C THR A 349 9.49 -31.32 -28.53
N ILE A 350 8.64 -31.28 -27.50
CA ILE A 350 8.12 -32.45 -26.80
C ILE A 350 6.90 -33.06 -27.53
N GLY A 351 6.15 -32.25 -28.29
CA GLY A 351 5.00 -32.71 -29.08
C GLY A 351 3.82 -33.25 -28.25
N ILE A 352 3.81 -33.04 -26.94
CA ILE A 352 2.73 -33.46 -26.04
C ILE A 352 1.79 -32.29 -25.80
N THR A 353 0.48 -32.55 -25.93
CA THR A 353 -0.60 -31.62 -25.59
C THR A 353 -1.32 -32.10 -24.34
N LEU A 354 -1.21 -31.36 -23.24
CA LEU A 354 -1.92 -31.62 -22.00
C LEU A 354 -3.06 -30.61 -21.81
N PRO A 355 -4.18 -31.02 -21.19
CA PRO A 355 -5.19 -30.08 -20.74
C PRO A 355 -4.58 -29.03 -19.80
N PHE A 356 -5.11 -27.81 -19.84
CA PHE A 356 -4.59 -26.68 -19.07
C PHE A 356 -4.31 -27.00 -17.59
N TRP A 357 -5.25 -27.61 -16.89
CA TRP A 357 -5.08 -27.95 -15.47
C TRP A 357 -3.94 -28.94 -15.23
N ALA A 358 -3.71 -29.86 -16.16
CA ALA A 358 -2.56 -30.77 -16.08
C ALA A 358 -1.24 -30.02 -16.35
N ALA A 359 -1.23 -29.07 -17.29
CA ALA A 359 -0.07 -28.20 -17.53
C ALA A 359 0.25 -27.31 -16.32
N VAL A 360 -0.77 -26.77 -15.63
CA VAL A 360 -0.63 -26.02 -14.38
C VAL A 360 0.02 -26.87 -13.29
N LEU A 361 -0.48 -28.09 -13.06
CA LEU A 361 0.08 -29.01 -12.07
C LEU A 361 1.50 -29.45 -12.43
N ALA A 362 1.78 -29.68 -13.71
CA ALA A 362 3.11 -29.99 -14.20
C ALA A 362 4.09 -28.83 -13.97
N GLY A 363 3.70 -27.59 -14.30
CA GLY A 363 4.51 -26.40 -14.06
C GLY A 363 4.73 -26.14 -12.57
N ALA A 364 3.70 -26.33 -11.73
CA ALA A 364 3.81 -26.26 -10.28
C ALA A 364 4.80 -27.30 -9.73
N ALA A 365 4.70 -28.56 -10.20
CA ALA A 365 5.60 -29.63 -9.81
C ALA A 365 7.03 -29.42 -10.31
N ALA A 366 7.21 -28.95 -11.54
CA ALA A 366 8.52 -28.63 -12.10
C ALA A 366 9.20 -27.52 -11.29
N SER A 367 8.49 -26.43 -10.99
CA SER A 367 9.02 -25.35 -10.15
C SER A 367 9.27 -25.81 -8.71
N LEU A 368 8.44 -26.68 -8.14
CA LEU A 368 8.68 -27.29 -6.83
C LEU A 368 9.99 -28.08 -6.82
N ILE A 369 10.18 -28.97 -7.80
CA ILE A 369 11.39 -29.80 -7.92
C ILE A 369 12.61 -28.90 -8.08
N PHE A 370 12.54 -27.92 -8.98
CA PHE A 370 13.61 -26.95 -9.19
C PHE A 370 13.94 -26.16 -7.91
N GLY A 371 12.91 -25.70 -7.19
CA GLY A 371 13.04 -25.01 -5.90
C GLY A 371 13.65 -25.88 -4.81
N VAL A 372 13.35 -27.18 -4.75
CA VAL A 372 13.97 -28.10 -3.79
C VAL A 372 15.43 -28.40 -4.17
N VAL A 373 15.70 -28.61 -5.46
CA VAL A 373 17.05 -28.88 -5.98
C VAL A 373 17.98 -27.71 -5.72
N ILE A 374 17.50 -26.47 -5.86
CA ILE A 374 18.26 -25.25 -5.56
C ILE A 374 18.28 -24.95 -4.06
N GLY A 375 17.14 -25.09 -3.38
CA GLY A 375 17.00 -24.80 -1.96
C GLY A 375 17.92 -25.67 -1.09
N ALA A 376 18.02 -26.98 -1.38
CA ALA A 376 18.80 -27.90 -0.56
C ALA A 376 20.30 -27.52 -0.41
N PRO A 377 21.05 -27.18 -1.48
CA PRO A 377 22.43 -26.73 -1.35
C PRO A 377 22.55 -25.29 -0.85
N THR A 378 21.64 -24.38 -1.25
CA THR A 378 21.73 -22.95 -0.89
C THR A 378 21.47 -22.66 0.57
N LEU A 379 20.59 -23.44 1.21
CA LEU A 379 20.22 -23.27 2.63
C LEU A 379 21.34 -23.58 3.63
N ARG A 380 22.51 -24.01 3.14
CA ARG A 380 23.74 -24.11 3.95
C ARG A 380 24.41 -22.75 4.15
N LEU A 381 24.02 -21.74 3.37
CA LEU A 381 24.52 -20.37 3.40
C LEU A 381 23.61 -19.48 4.24
N HIS A 382 24.17 -18.40 4.79
CA HIS A 382 23.46 -17.47 5.67
C HIS A 382 23.46 -16.05 5.09
N GLY A 383 22.39 -15.30 5.36
CA GLY A 383 22.28 -13.88 5.02
C GLY A 383 22.52 -13.59 3.54
N ASP A 384 23.41 -12.64 3.26
CA ASP A 384 23.68 -12.13 1.92
C ASP A 384 24.27 -13.19 0.96
N TYR A 385 24.97 -14.20 1.49
CA TYR A 385 25.49 -15.30 0.67
C TYR A 385 24.36 -16.15 0.07
N LEU A 386 23.25 -16.33 0.79
CA LEU A 386 22.07 -17.00 0.25
C LEU A 386 21.52 -16.21 -0.95
N ALA A 387 21.40 -14.90 -0.79
CA ALA A 387 20.89 -14.00 -1.82
C ALA A 387 21.75 -14.03 -3.10
N ILE A 388 23.07 -13.92 -2.97
CA ILE A 388 24.01 -13.95 -4.11
C ILE A 388 23.90 -15.28 -4.87
N VAL A 389 23.80 -16.40 -4.15
CA VAL A 389 23.72 -17.71 -4.81
C VAL A 389 22.37 -17.91 -5.49
N THR A 390 21.26 -17.45 -4.91
CA THR A 390 19.95 -17.49 -5.59
C THR A 390 19.95 -16.66 -6.88
N LEU A 391 20.58 -15.48 -6.90
CA LEU A 391 20.79 -14.70 -8.11
C LEU A 391 21.55 -15.52 -9.16
N GLY A 392 22.65 -16.16 -8.75
CA GLY A 392 23.43 -17.04 -9.63
C GLY A 392 22.59 -18.14 -10.24
N PHE A 393 21.73 -18.81 -9.46
CA PHE A 393 20.81 -19.82 -9.99
C PHE A 393 19.77 -19.26 -10.96
N GLY A 394 19.26 -18.06 -10.71
CA GLY A 394 18.35 -17.38 -11.65
C GLY A 394 19.01 -17.11 -13.00
N GLU A 395 20.27 -16.64 -12.98
CA GLU A 395 21.05 -16.44 -14.20
C GLU A 395 21.45 -17.75 -14.88
N ILE A 396 21.77 -18.80 -14.11
CA ILE A 396 22.01 -20.15 -14.65
C ILE A 396 20.76 -20.68 -15.35
N PHE A 397 19.57 -20.48 -14.78
CA PHE A 397 18.31 -20.85 -15.44
C PHE A 397 18.17 -20.12 -16.78
N ARG A 398 18.30 -18.78 -16.79
CA ARG A 398 18.19 -17.97 -18.01
C ARG A 398 19.18 -18.40 -19.09
N ILE A 399 20.45 -18.51 -18.73
CA ILE A 399 21.52 -18.92 -19.65
C ILE A 399 21.31 -20.37 -20.10
N GLY A 400 20.82 -21.24 -19.20
CA GLY A 400 20.43 -22.61 -19.52
C GLY A 400 19.36 -22.66 -20.61
N MET A 401 18.24 -21.95 -20.42
CA MET A 401 17.17 -21.87 -21.41
C MET A 401 17.64 -21.23 -22.73
N GLN A 402 18.64 -20.34 -22.70
CA GLN A 402 19.21 -19.72 -23.89
C GLN A 402 20.10 -20.68 -24.70
N ASN A 403 20.77 -21.64 -24.05
CA ASN A 403 21.68 -22.61 -24.70
C ASN A 403 20.99 -23.93 -25.11
N MET A 404 19.71 -24.10 -24.80
CA MET A 404 18.91 -25.29 -25.16
C MET A 404 18.30 -25.14 -26.57
N ASP A 405 19.17 -24.89 -27.54
CA ASP A 405 18.86 -24.52 -28.94
C ASP A 405 19.14 -25.62 -29.98
N GLY A 406 19.54 -26.82 -29.53
CA GLY A 406 19.94 -27.93 -30.40
C GLY A 406 21.37 -27.87 -30.93
N THR A 407 22.07 -26.75 -30.77
CA THR A 407 23.46 -26.57 -31.21
C THR A 407 24.42 -26.59 -30.02
N SER A 408 24.18 -25.74 -29.02
CA SER A 408 25.00 -25.61 -27.81
C SER A 408 24.58 -26.60 -26.72
N GLY A 409 23.36 -27.13 -26.83
CA GLY A 409 22.76 -28.08 -25.90
C GLY A 409 21.58 -28.82 -26.53
N PRO A 410 20.80 -29.58 -25.75
CA PRO A 410 19.61 -30.26 -26.23
C PRO A 410 18.58 -29.27 -26.79
N ASP A 411 17.93 -29.62 -27.90
CA ASP A 411 16.86 -28.81 -28.48
C ASP A 411 15.58 -28.98 -27.65
N ILE A 412 15.36 -28.08 -26.70
CA ILE A 412 14.19 -28.11 -25.82
C ILE A 412 13.45 -26.79 -25.89
N THR A 413 14.13 -25.66 -25.83
CA THR A 413 13.52 -24.33 -25.69
C THR A 413 13.61 -23.47 -26.96
N ASN A 414 14.23 -24.00 -28.03
CA ASN A 414 14.66 -23.24 -29.21
C ASN A 414 15.59 -22.05 -28.88
N GLY A 415 16.29 -22.11 -27.73
CA GLY A 415 17.29 -21.13 -27.33
C GLY A 415 16.76 -19.69 -27.18
N PRO A 416 17.44 -18.69 -27.78
CA PRO A 416 17.02 -17.27 -27.70
C PRO A 416 15.64 -16.99 -28.31
N ASN A 417 15.21 -17.79 -29.30
CA ASN A 417 13.91 -17.60 -29.96
C ASN A 417 12.74 -17.97 -29.04
N GLY A 418 12.99 -18.81 -28.03
CA GLY A 418 11.96 -19.27 -27.11
C GLY A 418 10.88 -20.12 -27.79
N ILE A 419 9.71 -20.19 -27.16
CA ILE A 419 8.57 -20.98 -27.63
C ILE A 419 7.39 -20.03 -27.90
N PRO A 420 7.19 -19.60 -29.17
CA PRO A 420 6.07 -18.74 -29.55
C PRO A 420 4.78 -19.53 -29.81
N ASN A 421 3.70 -18.81 -30.14
CA ASN A 421 2.41 -19.37 -30.57
C ASN A 421 1.82 -20.37 -29.58
N ILE A 422 1.90 -20.04 -28.30
CA ILE A 422 1.23 -20.82 -27.25
C ILE A 422 -0.28 -20.65 -27.46
N PRO A 423 -1.04 -21.74 -27.63
CA PRO A 423 -2.46 -21.67 -27.99
C PRO A 423 -3.27 -21.00 -26.88
N ASP A 424 -4.39 -20.38 -27.24
CA ASP A 424 -5.33 -19.87 -26.25
C ASP A 424 -6.03 -21.01 -25.50
N LEU A 425 -6.46 -20.70 -24.28
CA LEU A 425 -7.05 -21.67 -23.38
C LEU A 425 -8.54 -21.90 -23.65
N GLU A 426 -8.92 -23.15 -23.87
CA GLU A 426 -10.31 -23.59 -23.88
C GLU A 426 -10.67 -24.24 -22.54
N LEU A 427 -11.53 -23.59 -21.75
CA LEU A 427 -12.01 -24.10 -20.46
C LEU A 427 -13.51 -24.41 -20.55
N PHE A 428 -13.87 -25.69 -20.47
CA PHE A 428 -15.26 -26.14 -20.47
C PHE A 428 -16.08 -25.63 -21.69
N GLY A 429 -15.42 -25.48 -22.84
CA GLY A 429 -16.03 -24.94 -24.07
C GLY A 429 -16.00 -23.41 -24.19
N PHE A 430 -15.39 -22.69 -23.23
CA PHE A 430 -15.11 -21.26 -23.33
C PHE A 430 -13.67 -21.03 -23.80
N ASN A 431 -13.50 -20.39 -24.95
CA ASN A 431 -12.20 -20.00 -25.46
C ASN A 431 -11.80 -18.63 -24.87
N LEU A 432 -10.85 -18.61 -23.95
CA LEU A 432 -10.38 -17.38 -23.29
C LEU A 432 -9.71 -16.39 -24.27
N GLY A 433 -9.30 -16.85 -25.45
CA GLY A 433 -8.76 -16.02 -26.54
C GLY A 433 -9.81 -15.19 -27.27
N GLU A 434 -11.08 -15.57 -27.22
CA GLU A 434 -12.17 -14.89 -27.92
C GLU A 434 -12.92 -13.90 -27.01
N PRO A 435 -13.50 -12.82 -27.56
CA PRO A 435 -14.34 -11.92 -26.77
C PRO A 435 -15.62 -12.63 -26.32
N HIS A 436 -16.00 -12.44 -25.05
CA HIS A 436 -17.15 -13.09 -24.43
C HIS A 436 -18.09 -12.05 -23.82
N THR A 437 -19.38 -12.11 -24.14
CA THR A 437 -20.37 -11.20 -23.58
C THR A 437 -20.94 -11.76 -22.27
N VAL A 438 -20.56 -11.13 -21.15
CA VAL A 438 -21.02 -11.51 -19.81
C VAL A 438 -21.78 -10.33 -19.21
N LEU A 439 -23.03 -10.56 -18.78
CA LEU A 439 -23.89 -9.53 -18.19
C LEU A 439 -24.10 -8.28 -19.08
N GLY A 440 -24.05 -8.46 -20.41
CA GLY A 440 -24.20 -7.36 -21.38
C GLY A 440 -22.93 -6.55 -21.63
N VAL A 441 -21.80 -6.92 -21.04
CA VAL A 441 -20.48 -6.31 -21.26
C VAL A 441 -19.60 -7.28 -22.04
N GLU A 442 -18.93 -6.80 -23.07
CA GLU A 442 -17.97 -7.59 -23.86
C GLU A 442 -16.62 -7.65 -23.13
N LEU A 443 -16.22 -8.85 -22.71
CA LEU A 443 -14.92 -9.12 -22.10
C LEU A 443 -13.98 -9.62 -23.19
N GLY A 444 -12.95 -8.83 -23.51
CA GLY A 444 -11.88 -9.23 -24.41
C GLY A 444 -10.95 -10.29 -23.80
N ARG A 445 -9.95 -10.70 -24.59
CA ARG A 445 -9.01 -11.77 -24.24
C ARG A 445 -8.32 -11.51 -22.90
N PHE A 446 -7.74 -10.32 -22.71
CA PHE A 446 -6.99 -10.01 -21.49
C PHE A 446 -7.87 -9.93 -20.25
N SER A 447 -9.13 -9.52 -20.40
CA SER A 447 -10.14 -9.56 -19.34
C SER A 447 -10.46 -10.99 -18.91
N ASN A 448 -10.57 -11.92 -19.87
CA ASN A 448 -10.78 -13.34 -19.61
C ASN A 448 -9.59 -13.95 -18.83
N TYR A 449 -8.36 -13.69 -19.28
CA TYR A 449 -7.15 -14.14 -18.58
C TYR A 449 -6.95 -13.46 -17.22
N TYR A 450 -7.38 -12.21 -17.05
CA TYR A 450 -7.40 -11.54 -15.75
C TYR A 450 -8.26 -12.32 -14.75
N LEU A 451 -9.48 -12.72 -15.15
CA LEU A 451 -10.39 -13.49 -14.28
C LEU A 451 -9.81 -14.86 -13.92
N LEU A 452 -9.14 -15.52 -14.88
CA LEU A 452 -8.40 -16.76 -14.59
C LEU A 452 -7.27 -16.51 -13.58
N MET A 453 -6.48 -15.44 -13.75
CA MET A 453 -5.43 -15.10 -12.78
C MET A 453 -5.97 -14.66 -11.43
N LEU A 454 -7.17 -14.09 -11.37
CA LEU A 454 -7.84 -13.77 -10.11
C LEU A 454 -8.14 -15.05 -9.32
N LEU A 455 -8.56 -16.12 -10.00
CA LEU A 455 -8.73 -17.44 -9.36
C LEU A 455 -7.42 -17.95 -8.76
N PHE A 456 -6.31 -17.88 -9.51
CA PHE A 456 -4.99 -18.25 -8.98
C PHE A 456 -4.55 -17.35 -7.82
N THR A 457 -4.81 -16.05 -7.91
CA THR A 457 -4.53 -15.10 -6.81
C THR A 457 -5.32 -15.48 -5.56
N ILE A 458 -6.60 -15.84 -5.68
CA ILE A 458 -7.42 -16.32 -4.56
C ILE A 458 -6.81 -17.57 -3.92
N ILE A 459 -6.35 -18.53 -4.74
CA ILE A 459 -5.68 -19.75 -4.27
C ILE A 459 -4.40 -19.38 -3.51
N VAL A 460 -3.53 -18.54 -4.09
CA VAL A 460 -2.27 -18.11 -3.47
C VAL A 460 -2.50 -17.35 -2.17
N VAL A 461 -3.45 -16.42 -2.13
CA VAL A 461 -3.84 -15.70 -0.91
C VAL A 461 -4.33 -16.67 0.16
N THR A 462 -5.13 -17.66 -0.22
CA THR A 462 -5.64 -18.68 0.70
C THR A 462 -4.50 -19.54 1.26
N VAL A 463 -3.58 -19.98 0.41
CA VAL A 463 -2.38 -20.74 0.80
C VAL A 463 -1.49 -19.92 1.72
N PHE A 464 -1.26 -18.64 1.41
CA PHE A 464 -0.46 -17.74 2.26
C PHE A 464 -1.09 -17.60 3.65
N ARG A 465 -2.38 -17.26 3.73
CA ARG A 465 -3.08 -17.05 5.01
C ARG A 465 -3.14 -18.31 5.85
N ARG A 466 -3.38 -19.46 5.22
CA ARG A 466 -3.36 -20.77 5.89
C ARG A 466 -1.96 -21.11 6.38
N SER A 467 -0.93 -20.83 5.58
CA SER A 467 0.47 -21.09 5.93
C SER A 467 0.91 -20.24 7.12
N ASP A 468 0.65 -18.93 7.10
CA ASP A 468 0.96 -18.00 8.21
C ASP A 468 0.31 -18.42 9.54
N GLN A 469 -0.96 -18.83 9.52
CA GLN A 469 -1.69 -19.25 10.72
C GLN A 469 -1.33 -20.68 11.20
N SER A 470 -0.60 -21.45 10.40
CA SER A 470 -0.24 -22.83 10.70
C SER A 470 0.92 -22.95 11.70
N ARG A 471 1.18 -24.18 12.18
CA ARG A 471 2.37 -24.50 12.99
C ARG A 471 3.67 -24.25 12.21
N ILE A 472 3.65 -24.52 10.91
CA ILE A 472 4.79 -24.34 10.00
C ILE A 472 5.10 -22.84 9.85
N GLY A 473 4.08 -22.01 9.64
CA GLY A 473 4.24 -20.55 9.55
C GLY A 473 4.81 -19.93 10.83
N ARG A 474 4.32 -20.35 12.00
CA ARG A 474 4.91 -19.90 13.27
C ARG A 474 6.37 -20.31 13.43
N ALA A 475 6.74 -21.49 12.95
CA ALA A 475 8.13 -21.93 12.98
C ALA A 475 9.01 -21.14 12.00
N TRP A 476 8.50 -20.74 10.83
CA TRP A 476 9.19 -19.83 9.92
C TRP A 476 9.44 -18.46 10.54
N VAL A 477 8.43 -17.88 11.18
CA VAL A 477 8.58 -16.61 11.88
C VAL A 477 9.64 -16.73 12.99
N ALA A 478 9.62 -17.80 13.78
CA ALA A 478 10.64 -18.03 14.81
C ALA A 478 12.06 -18.15 14.22
N ILE A 479 12.22 -18.83 13.08
CA ILE A 479 13.51 -18.95 12.37
C ILE A 479 13.97 -17.59 11.84
N ARG A 480 13.04 -16.77 11.33
CA ARG A 480 13.31 -15.44 10.80
C ARG A 480 13.80 -14.47 11.87
N GLU A 481 13.23 -14.54 13.08
CA GLU A 481 13.63 -13.68 14.20
C GLU A 481 14.97 -14.12 14.81
N ASP A 482 15.11 -15.40 15.18
CA ASP A 482 16.38 -15.97 15.64
C ASP A 482 16.46 -17.47 15.33
N GLU A 483 17.21 -17.80 14.28
CA GLU A 483 17.44 -19.18 13.86
C GLU A 483 18.19 -20.03 14.90
N THR A 484 19.07 -19.42 15.70
CA THR A 484 19.84 -20.15 16.72
C THR A 484 18.94 -20.52 17.89
N ALA A 485 18.11 -19.58 18.37
CA ALA A 485 17.12 -19.84 19.39
C ALA A 485 16.07 -20.85 18.91
N ALA A 486 15.56 -20.73 17.68
CA ALA A 486 14.63 -21.68 17.11
C ALA A 486 15.20 -23.12 17.08
N ARG A 487 16.46 -23.27 16.66
CA ARG A 487 17.15 -24.57 16.65
C ARG A 487 17.35 -25.14 18.06
N ALA A 488 17.66 -24.31 19.05
CA ALA A 488 17.77 -24.74 20.45
C ALA A 488 16.44 -25.29 21.01
N MET A 489 15.31 -24.78 20.51
CA MET A 489 13.97 -25.26 20.83
C MET A 489 13.54 -26.52 20.03
N GLY A 490 14.46 -27.16 19.29
CA GLY A 490 14.22 -28.39 18.53
C GLY A 490 13.58 -28.18 17.16
N ILE A 491 13.50 -26.94 16.66
CA ILE A 491 12.96 -26.65 15.32
C ILE A 491 14.01 -26.99 14.26
N ASN A 492 13.65 -27.85 13.30
CA ASN A 492 14.53 -28.15 12.16
C ASN A 492 14.47 -27.02 11.13
N ALA A 493 15.38 -26.05 11.27
CA ALA A 493 15.46 -24.88 10.40
C ALA A 493 15.62 -25.25 8.92
N PHE A 494 16.49 -26.21 8.61
CA PHE A 494 16.75 -26.63 7.23
C PHE A 494 15.49 -27.12 6.50
N ARG A 495 14.75 -28.07 7.11
CA ARG A 495 13.54 -28.63 6.49
C ARG A 495 12.45 -27.58 6.31
N LEU A 496 12.29 -26.69 7.29
CA LEU A 496 11.28 -25.65 7.23
C LEU A 496 11.63 -24.59 6.18
N LYS A 497 12.88 -24.12 6.12
CA LYS A 497 13.34 -23.22 5.07
C LYS A 497 13.19 -23.83 3.67
N LEU A 498 13.49 -25.12 3.53
CA LEU A 498 13.30 -25.86 2.27
C LEU A 498 11.82 -25.93 1.87
N LEU A 499 10.92 -26.12 2.85
CA LEU A 499 9.48 -26.10 2.62
C LEU A 499 8.99 -24.71 2.18
N ALA A 500 9.56 -23.63 2.75
CA ALA A 500 9.24 -22.27 2.32
C ALA A 500 9.64 -22.03 0.85
N PHE A 501 10.85 -22.43 0.46
CA PHE A 501 11.33 -22.38 -0.92
C PHE A 501 10.46 -23.20 -1.86
N ALA A 502 10.16 -24.46 -1.51
CA ALA A 502 9.32 -25.34 -2.30
C ALA A 502 7.91 -24.75 -2.51
N LEU A 503 7.31 -24.22 -1.44
CA LEU A 503 5.98 -23.61 -1.50
C LEU A 503 5.99 -22.36 -2.36
N GLY A 504 6.93 -21.44 -2.15
CA GLY A 504 7.09 -20.25 -2.98
C GLY A 504 7.26 -20.60 -4.46
N ALA A 505 8.21 -21.49 -4.77
CA ALA A 505 8.48 -21.92 -6.14
C ALA A 505 7.25 -22.54 -6.82
N THR A 506 6.47 -23.35 -6.08
CA THR A 506 5.20 -23.93 -6.59
C THR A 506 4.18 -22.84 -6.96
N LEU A 507 4.01 -21.82 -6.10
CA LEU A 507 3.08 -20.72 -6.32
C LEU A 507 3.51 -19.85 -7.51
N ALA A 508 4.82 -19.60 -7.66
CA ALA A 508 5.37 -18.91 -8.82
C ALA A 508 5.21 -19.71 -10.12
N GLY A 509 5.45 -21.02 -10.08
CA GLY A 509 5.29 -21.92 -11.22
C GLY A 509 3.85 -21.95 -11.75
N MET A 510 2.86 -21.99 -10.85
CA MET A 510 1.45 -21.87 -11.24
C MET A 510 1.17 -20.55 -11.96
N ALA A 511 1.62 -19.41 -11.42
CA ALA A 511 1.45 -18.12 -12.09
C ALA A 511 2.17 -18.08 -13.46
N GLY A 512 3.32 -18.75 -13.58
CA GLY A 512 4.09 -18.85 -14.82
C GLY A 512 3.36 -19.61 -15.91
N THR A 513 2.66 -20.68 -15.54
CA THR A 513 1.86 -21.44 -16.50
C THR A 513 0.78 -20.58 -17.15
N VAL A 514 0.15 -19.68 -16.40
CA VAL A 514 -0.85 -18.77 -16.95
C VAL A 514 -0.19 -17.63 -17.73
N GLN A 515 0.92 -17.07 -17.22
CA GLN A 515 1.69 -16.04 -17.92
C GLN A 515 2.03 -16.44 -19.35
N ALA A 516 2.49 -17.69 -19.55
CA ALA A 516 2.85 -18.23 -20.85
C ALA A 516 1.71 -18.10 -21.88
N HIS A 517 0.47 -18.32 -21.46
CA HIS A 517 -0.70 -18.18 -22.32
C HIS A 517 -1.07 -16.71 -22.53
N VAL A 518 -0.91 -15.84 -21.52
CA VAL A 518 -1.18 -14.39 -21.65
C VAL A 518 -0.23 -13.73 -22.65
N THR A 519 1.07 -14.03 -22.59
CA THR A 519 2.10 -13.40 -23.42
C THR A 519 2.29 -14.06 -24.79
N PHE A 520 1.60 -15.17 -25.09
CA PHE A 520 1.71 -15.99 -26.31
C PHE A 520 3.10 -16.60 -26.61
N THR A 521 4.14 -16.10 -25.98
CA THR A 521 5.53 -16.54 -26.16
C THR A 521 6.27 -16.51 -24.83
N VAL A 522 7.18 -17.46 -24.69
CA VAL A 522 8.09 -17.58 -23.54
C VAL A 522 9.52 -17.55 -24.06
N THR A 523 10.28 -16.53 -23.65
CA THR A 523 11.67 -16.33 -24.06
C THR A 523 12.60 -16.14 -22.85
N PRO A 524 13.91 -16.48 -22.95
CA PRO A 524 14.80 -16.40 -21.79
C PRO A 524 14.98 -14.96 -21.28
N ALA A 525 14.86 -13.96 -22.17
CA ALA A 525 15.03 -12.56 -21.84
C ALA A 525 14.00 -12.02 -20.84
N GLN A 526 12.82 -12.65 -20.72
CA GLN A 526 11.77 -12.27 -19.78
C GLN A 526 12.12 -12.57 -18.31
N TYR A 527 13.08 -13.47 -18.06
CA TYR A 527 13.40 -14.00 -16.72
C TYR A 527 14.77 -13.53 -16.21
N LYS A 528 15.10 -12.26 -16.44
CA LYS A 528 16.33 -11.62 -15.92
C LYS A 528 16.17 -11.13 -14.49
N PHE A 529 17.29 -10.97 -13.78
CA PHE A 529 17.28 -10.36 -12.43
C PHE A 529 16.82 -8.90 -12.44
N VAL A 530 17.42 -8.07 -13.32
CA VAL A 530 17.14 -6.63 -13.47
C VAL A 530 16.96 -6.31 -14.95
N GLU A 531 15.89 -5.61 -15.27
CA GLU A 531 15.58 -5.05 -16.59
C GLU A 531 14.69 -3.82 -16.36
N ALA A 532 14.56 -2.93 -17.36
CA ALA A 532 13.68 -1.77 -17.24
C ALA A 532 12.22 -2.21 -16.99
N VAL A 533 11.70 -3.20 -17.72
CA VAL A 533 10.27 -3.55 -17.65
C VAL A 533 10.01 -4.76 -16.73
N PRO A 534 9.01 -4.70 -15.82
CA PRO A 534 8.56 -5.85 -15.04
C PRO A 534 7.88 -6.93 -15.93
N PRO A 535 7.81 -8.20 -15.49
CA PRO A 535 8.17 -8.73 -14.17
C PRO A 535 9.60 -9.29 -14.11
N ASN A 536 10.43 -8.74 -13.21
CA ASN A 536 11.77 -9.25 -12.92
C ASN A 536 11.98 -9.40 -11.41
N SER A 537 13.03 -10.10 -10.98
CA SER A 537 13.26 -10.41 -9.56
C SER A 537 13.46 -9.16 -8.69
N ALA A 538 14.18 -8.15 -9.17
CA ALA A 538 14.41 -6.93 -8.40
C ALA A 538 13.10 -6.19 -8.13
N PHE A 539 12.22 -6.08 -9.14
CA PHE A 539 10.91 -5.50 -8.98
C PHE A 539 9.99 -6.37 -8.11
N LEU A 540 10.06 -7.71 -8.18
CA LEU A 540 9.29 -8.60 -7.29
C LEU A 540 9.65 -8.38 -5.81
N LEU A 541 10.94 -8.32 -5.50
CA LEU A 541 11.43 -8.04 -4.15
C LEU A 541 11.02 -6.64 -3.69
N ALA A 542 11.18 -5.66 -4.56
CA ALA A 542 10.72 -4.31 -4.26
C ALA A 542 9.21 -4.26 -4.04
N ALA A 543 8.38 -5.00 -4.79
CA ALA A 543 6.94 -5.05 -4.57
C ALA A 543 6.61 -5.60 -3.17
N VAL A 544 7.33 -6.62 -2.73
CA VAL A 544 7.18 -7.22 -1.40
C VAL A 544 7.65 -6.26 -0.29
N ILE A 545 8.81 -5.63 -0.45
CA ILE A 545 9.38 -4.69 0.52
C ILE A 545 8.57 -3.39 0.58
N LEU A 546 8.32 -2.78 -0.57
CA LEU A 546 7.51 -1.57 -0.75
C LEU A 546 6.11 -1.80 -0.21
N GLY A 547 5.49 -2.91 -0.57
CA GLY A 547 4.15 -3.24 -0.14
C GLY A 547 4.03 -3.46 1.36
N GLY A 548 5.02 -4.12 1.95
CA GLY A 548 5.04 -4.50 3.37
C GLY A 548 5.19 -6.01 3.54
N MET A 549 6.43 -6.44 3.77
CA MET A 549 6.82 -7.85 3.98
C MET A 549 6.01 -8.51 5.10
N GLY A 550 5.51 -9.73 4.84
CA GLY A 550 4.75 -10.53 5.80
C GLY A 550 3.24 -10.25 5.80
N THR A 551 2.76 -9.29 5.01
CA THR A 551 1.32 -9.02 4.85
C THR A 551 0.78 -9.55 3.53
N VAL A 552 -0.53 -9.83 3.43
CA VAL A 552 -1.16 -10.22 2.16
C VAL A 552 -1.34 -9.02 1.24
N SER A 553 -1.90 -7.92 1.77
CA SER A 553 -2.22 -6.73 0.98
C SER A 553 -0.98 -5.97 0.51
N GLY A 554 0.15 -6.10 1.20
CA GLY A 554 1.40 -5.42 0.86
C GLY A 554 1.88 -5.75 -0.56
N PRO A 555 2.30 -7.00 -0.85
CA PRO A 555 2.76 -7.38 -2.18
C PRO A 555 1.76 -7.11 -3.30
N LEU A 556 0.46 -7.20 -3.04
CA LEU A 556 -0.60 -6.86 -4.01
C LEU A 556 -0.54 -5.37 -4.41
N ILE A 557 -0.53 -4.46 -3.42
CA ILE A 557 -0.44 -3.02 -3.68
C ILE A 557 0.93 -2.64 -4.24
N GLY A 558 2.00 -3.20 -3.70
CA GLY A 558 3.36 -2.97 -4.18
C GLY A 558 3.54 -3.38 -5.64
N ALA A 559 2.99 -4.54 -6.03
CA ALA A 559 3.02 -5.00 -7.41
C ALA A 559 2.19 -4.11 -8.34
N ALA A 560 0.99 -3.72 -7.91
CA ALA A 560 0.14 -2.80 -8.68
C ALA A 560 0.85 -1.47 -8.95
N LEU A 561 1.48 -0.86 -7.95
CA LEU A 561 2.20 0.40 -8.11
C LEU A 561 3.46 0.24 -8.97
N LEU A 562 4.28 -0.78 -8.70
CA LEU A 562 5.56 -0.98 -9.40
C LEU A 562 5.41 -1.45 -10.84
N TYR A 563 4.25 -2.01 -11.20
CA TYR A 563 3.94 -2.32 -12.59
C TYR A 563 3.24 -1.15 -13.29
N LEU A 564 2.25 -0.52 -12.64
CA LEU A 564 1.46 0.55 -13.25
C LEU A 564 2.27 1.82 -13.51
N ILE A 565 3.06 2.27 -12.53
CA ILE A 565 3.78 3.54 -12.63
C ILE A 565 4.72 3.53 -13.84
N PRO A 566 5.59 2.52 -14.03
CA PRO A 566 6.49 2.55 -15.17
C PRO A 566 5.81 2.21 -16.50
N ALA A 567 4.73 1.41 -16.47
CA ALA A 567 3.94 1.14 -17.68
C ALA A 567 3.29 2.42 -18.24
N LYS A 568 3.01 3.43 -17.41
CA LYS A 568 2.46 4.73 -17.80
C LYS A 568 3.52 5.81 -18.02
N LEU A 569 4.69 5.70 -17.39
CA LEU A 569 5.80 6.65 -17.53
C LEU A 569 6.87 6.16 -18.52
N GLN A 570 6.45 5.62 -19.68
CA GLN A 570 7.37 5.02 -20.66
C GLN A 570 8.36 6.03 -21.26
N PHE A 571 8.03 7.33 -21.27
CA PHE A 571 8.97 8.39 -21.69
C PHE A 571 10.21 8.49 -20.78
N MET A 572 10.17 7.88 -19.59
CA MET A 572 11.31 7.76 -18.67
C MET A 572 12.01 6.40 -18.75
N SER A 573 11.77 5.59 -19.78
CA SER A 573 12.31 4.21 -19.91
C SER A 573 13.82 4.14 -19.66
N ASP A 574 14.59 5.07 -20.20
CA ASP A 574 16.06 5.14 -20.06
C ASP A 574 16.49 5.43 -18.61
N TYR A 575 15.69 6.19 -17.86
CA TYR A 575 15.97 6.58 -16.47
C TYR A 575 15.21 5.73 -15.46
N GLN A 576 14.42 4.76 -15.92
CA GLN A 576 13.47 4.04 -15.08
C GLN A 576 14.17 3.27 -13.94
N LEU A 577 15.29 2.60 -14.24
CA LEU A 577 16.09 1.88 -13.25
C LEU A 577 16.70 2.82 -12.19
N LEU A 578 17.15 4.01 -12.61
CA LEU A 578 17.71 5.02 -11.71
C LEU A 578 16.63 5.56 -10.77
N LEU A 579 15.49 5.98 -11.33
CA LEU A 579 14.37 6.53 -10.56
C LEU A 579 13.80 5.50 -9.59
N PHE A 580 13.68 4.25 -10.03
CA PHE A 580 13.28 3.14 -9.17
C PHE A 580 14.26 2.91 -8.01
N GLY A 581 15.57 2.89 -8.28
CA GLY A 581 16.59 2.74 -7.24
C GLY A 581 16.53 3.86 -6.20
N ILE A 582 16.39 5.12 -6.64
CA ILE A 582 16.23 6.27 -5.75
C ILE A 582 14.94 6.15 -4.94
N ALA A 583 13.81 5.80 -5.57
CA ALA A 583 12.54 5.64 -4.89
C ALA A 583 12.60 4.55 -3.81
N LEU A 584 13.27 3.42 -4.09
CA LEU A 584 13.46 2.34 -3.13
C LEU A 584 14.32 2.78 -1.93
N ILE A 585 15.41 3.52 -2.16
CA ILE A 585 16.27 4.06 -1.10
C ILE A 585 15.48 5.03 -0.21
N LEU A 586 14.75 5.98 -0.82
CA LEU A 586 13.93 6.93 -0.08
C LEU A 586 12.87 6.21 0.74
N LEU A 587 12.23 5.18 0.18
CA LEU A 587 11.26 4.38 0.91
C LEU A 587 11.90 3.66 2.10
N MET A 588 13.01 2.97 1.90
CA MET A 588 13.71 2.28 3.00
C MET A 588 14.16 3.26 4.08
N ARG A 589 14.50 4.50 3.72
CA ARG A 589 14.90 5.55 4.66
C ARG A 589 13.72 6.11 5.47
N PHE A 590 12.58 6.35 4.84
CA PHE A 590 11.45 7.07 5.46
C PHE A 590 10.29 6.16 5.92
N ARG A 591 10.18 4.96 5.37
CA ARG A 591 9.10 3.97 5.60
C ARG A 591 9.63 2.53 5.56
N PRO A 592 10.49 2.11 6.52
CA PRO A 592 11.09 0.77 6.54
C PRO A 592 10.08 -0.37 6.69
N GLU A 593 8.86 -0.09 7.15
CA GLU A 593 7.78 -1.08 7.29
C GLU A 593 7.03 -1.37 5.97
N GLY A 594 7.31 -0.61 4.90
CA GLY A 594 6.54 -0.61 3.66
C GLY A 594 5.29 0.29 3.73
N LEU A 595 4.46 0.22 2.69
CA LEU A 595 3.19 0.94 2.57
C LEU A 595 2.15 0.40 3.54
N ILE A 596 2.11 -0.92 3.73
CA ILE A 596 1.24 -1.60 4.68
C ILE A 596 2.13 -2.30 5.71
N ALA A 597 2.27 -1.67 6.87
CA ALA A 597 3.06 -2.21 7.95
C ALA A 597 2.39 -3.45 8.58
N ASP A 598 3.17 -4.51 8.78
CA ASP A 598 2.73 -5.68 9.56
C ASP A 598 2.49 -5.26 11.02
N ARG A 599 1.38 -5.72 11.61
CA ARG A 599 0.99 -5.39 12.98
C ARG A 599 2.08 -5.78 13.98
N ARG A 600 2.81 -6.87 13.75
CA ARG A 600 3.91 -7.30 14.64
C ARG A 600 5.09 -6.34 14.58
N LYS A 601 5.52 -5.96 13.37
CA LYS A 601 6.59 -4.96 13.16
C LYS A 601 6.24 -3.60 13.73
N GLN A 602 4.97 -3.18 13.62
CA GLN A 602 4.51 -1.93 14.25
C GLN A 602 4.73 -1.94 15.77
N LEU A 603 4.51 -3.08 16.44
CA LEU A 603 4.73 -3.19 17.88
C LEU A 603 6.23 -3.14 18.21
N GLU A 604 7.08 -3.79 17.39
CA GLU A 604 8.53 -3.76 17.56
C GLU A 604 9.14 -2.34 17.37
N PHE A 605 8.70 -1.60 16.35
CA PHE A 605 9.27 -0.28 16.02
C PHE A 605 8.62 0.89 16.78
N HIS A 606 7.37 0.77 17.22
CA HIS A 606 6.63 1.89 17.82
C HIS A 606 6.28 1.70 19.30
N GLU A 607 6.47 0.51 19.88
CA GLU A 607 6.04 0.21 21.26
C GLU A 607 7.21 0.07 22.26
N THR A 608 8.34 0.74 22.01
CA THR A 608 9.48 0.79 22.95
C THR A 608 9.25 1.72 24.17
N GLY A 609 8.15 2.47 24.21
CA GLY A 609 7.88 3.47 25.26
C GLY A 609 6.92 3.04 26.37
N GLN A 610 6.30 1.87 26.30
CA GLN A 610 5.23 1.48 27.22
C GLN A 610 5.52 0.13 27.87
N LEU A 611 6.63 0.05 28.61
CA LEU A 611 6.67 -0.79 29.80
C LEU A 611 5.61 -0.20 30.75
N ASP A 612 4.42 -0.80 30.76
CA ASP A 612 3.46 -0.66 31.85
C ASP A 612 4.14 -1.20 33.12
N THR A 613 5.05 -0.41 33.69
CA THR A 613 5.34 -0.50 35.11
C THR A 613 4.02 -0.13 35.77
N PRO A 614 3.43 -1.02 36.60
CA PRO A 614 2.31 -0.62 37.42
C PRO A 614 2.79 0.62 38.18
N LYS A 615 2.12 1.76 37.99
CA LYS A 615 2.20 2.87 38.94
C LYS A 615 1.52 2.41 40.22
N GLY A 616 2.17 1.50 40.92
CA GLY A 616 1.89 1.14 42.29
C GLY A 616 2.82 1.95 43.16
N ASP A 617 2.23 2.73 44.05
CA ASP A 617 2.90 3.40 45.16
C ASP A 617 3.84 2.42 45.87
N ILE A 618 5.13 2.49 45.56
CA ILE A 618 6.17 2.05 46.47
C ILE A 618 6.84 3.32 46.95
N GLY A 619 6.27 3.87 48.03
CA GLY A 619 6.89 4.92 48.82
C GLY A 619 8.21 4.39 49.39
N LEU A 620 9.29 4.56 48.63
CA LEU A 620 10.63 4.49 49.17
C LEU A 620 10.85 5.77 49.98
N SER A 621 10.39 5.70 51.23
CA SER A 621 10.84 6.56 52.32
C SER A 621 12.36 6.52 52.35
N LYS A 622 13.00 7.63 51.95
CA LYS A 622 14.34 7.97 52.42
C LYS A 622 14.25 8.18 53.93
N ALA A 623 14.47 7.12 54.68
CA ALA A 623 14.87 7.17 56.08
C ALA A 623 16.34 6.73 56.12
N GLY A 624 17.20 7.62 56.59
CA GLY A 624 18.63 7.38 56.69
C GLY A 624 18.99 6.33 57.74
N ALA A 625 20.06 5.61 57.45
CA ALA A 625 21.18 5.32 58.35
C ALA A 625 22.40 5.04 57.45
#